data_AF-A0AAN1L960-F1
#
_entry.id   AF-A0AAN1L960-F1
#
_cell.length_a   1.000
_cell.length_b   1.000
_cell.length_c   1.000
_cell.angle_alpha   90.00
_cell.angle_beta   90.00
_cell.angle_gamma   90.00
#
_symmetry.space_group_name_H-M   'P 1'
#
loop_
_entity.id
_entity.type
_entity.pdbx_description
1 polymer ?
#
loop_
_entity_poly.entity_id
_entity_poly.type
_entity_poly.pdbx_seq_one_letter_code
_entity_poly.pdbx_strand_id
1 'polypeptide(L)'
;MRLTCPNCAAQYEVPDDVIPDEGRDVQCSNCGQTWFQAGRALDADDAESAPAAGPDLADLPPDADTPASHISDQDPLTEDADDDIAEETDLPPDEAASEDHPAEEDTAEDHTPDVAATARGLDPAISDILREEAEREASLRAAENSPLQTQTDLGLDSLPEEESARRAREAREQMARMRGEDPQQLATAETESRRGLLPNIDEINSTLRSGEGAAAPIAPPMDAAPPKKKRNFARGFAFALLIALALAMAYDNAPLIAQKLPQADPYLSTYVAKVDAARLWLDTQVRAFTVQQ
;
A
#
# COMPACT_ATOMS: atom_id res chain seq x y z
N MET A 1 5.60 12.91 29.43
CA MET A 1 4.96 13.92 28.55
C MET A 1 3.88 13.30 27.64
N ARG A 2 2.97 14.11 27.08
CA ARG A 2 1.94 13.68 26.10
C ARG A 2 2.24 14.29 24.73
N LEU A 3 2.29 13.44 23.69
CA LEU A 3 2.51 13.85 22.32
C LEU A 3 1.25 13.63 21.50
N THR A 4 0.95 14.54 20.58
CA THR A 4 -0.20 14.43 19.66
C THR A 4 0.30 14.41 18.23
N CYS A 5 -0.09 13.39 17.47
CA CYS A 5 0.28 13.29 16.06
C CYS A 5 -0.40 14.41 15.25
N PRO A 6 0.35 15.21 14.46
CA PRO A 6 -0.21 16.30 13.67
C PRO A 6 -1.07 15.83 12.47
N ASN A 7 -0.93 14.57 12.06
CA ASN A 7 -1.66 14.03 10.90
C ASN A 7 -3.00 13.38 11.27
N CYS A 8 -3.00 12.50 12.29
CA CYS A 8 -4.20 11.71 12.64
C CYS A 8 -4.75 11.97 14.04
N ALA A 9 -4.22 12.98 14.75
CA ALA A 9 -4.64 13.37 16.11
C ALA A 9 -4.59 12.25 17.17
N ALA A 10 -3.86 11.16 16.90
CA ALA A 10 -3.58 10.12 17.89
C ALA A 10 -2.71 10.69 19.02
N GLN A 11 -3.04 10.34 20.26
CA GLN A 11 -2.33 10.79 21.47
C GLN A 11 -1.49 9.65 22.04
N TYR A 12 -0.25 9.97 22.42
CA TYR A 12 0.71 9.03 22.98
C TYR A 12 1.27 9.56 24.30
N GLU A 13 1.33 8.71 25.32
CA GLU A 13 1.98 9.03 26.60
C GLU A 13 3.37 8.41 26.61
N VAL A 14 4.40 9.25 26.69
CA VAL A 14 5.80 8.84 26.58
C VAL A 14 6.55 9.34 27.82
N PRO A 15 7.38 8.49 28.47
CA PRO A 15 8.24 8.92 29.57
C PRO A 15 9.23 9.99 29.12
N ASP A 16 9.55 10.92 30.01
CA ASP A 16 10.40 12.07 29.68
C ASP A 16 11.85 11.66 29.36
N ASP A 17 12.31 10.50 29.83
CA ASP A 17 13.65 9.96 29.55
C ASP A 17 13.86 9.56 28.06
N VAL A 18 12.79 9.45 27.28
CA VAL A 18 12.84 8.96 25.89
C VAL A 18 13.00 10.11 24.88
N ILE A 19 12.75 11.34 25.30
CA ILE A 19 12.92 12.58 24.51
C ILE A 19 13.97 13.45 25.23
N PRO A 20 15.24 13.44 24.79
CA PRO A 20 16.29 14.24 25.41
C PRO A 20 16.01 15.75 25.27
N ASP A 21 16.70 16.57 26.05
CA ASP A 21 16.53 18.04 26.05
C ASP A 21 16.83 18.68 24.67
N GLU A 22 17.68 18.06 23.86
CA GLU A 22 17.99 18.47 22.49
C GLU A 22 16.84 18.22 21.49
N GLY A 23 15.78 17.53 21.92
CA GLY A 23 14.67 17.09 21.08
C GLY A 23 14.97 15.82 20.28
N ARG A 24 13.92 15.22 19.71
CA ARG A 24 14.03 13.96 18.96
C ARG A 24 12.93 13.82 17.91
N ASP A 25 13.26 13.18 16.79
CA ASP A 25 12.26 12.73 15.81
C ASP A 25 11.44 11.55 16.33
N VAL A 26 10.11 11.69 16.27
CA VAL A 26 9.14 10.69 16.71
C VAL A 26 8.23 10.29 15.54
N GLN A 27 7.86 9.01 15.48
CA GLN A 27 7.01 8.46 14.44
C GLN A 27 5.67 7.97 15.01
N CYS A 28 4.57 8.36 14.38
CA CYS A 28 3.23 7.92 14.74
C CYS A 28 3.03 6.45 14.34
N SER A 29 2.69 5.59 15.29
CA SER A 29 2.36 4.18 15.01
C SER A 29 1.06 3.98 14.23
N ASN A 30 0.15 4.96 14.23
CA ASN A 30 -1.16 4.84 13.59
C ASN A 30 -1.14 5.26 12.11
N CYS A 31 -0.35 6.27 11.73
CA CYS A 31 -0.30 6.79 10.35
C CYS A 31 1.10 6.88 9.74
N GLY A 32 2.15 6.56 10.50
CA GLY A 32 3.54 6.59 10.03
C GLY A 32 4.16 7.99 9.93
N GLN A 33 3.42 9.06 10.21
CA GLN A 33 3.95 10.42 10.15
C GLN A 33 5.10 10.60 11.15
N THR A 34 6.21 11.14 10.67
CA THR A 34 7.37 11.48 11.52
C THR A 34 7.40 13.00 11.71
N TRP A 35 7.62 13.45 12.95
CA TRP A 35 7.79 14.86 13.28
C TRP A 35 8.80 15.03 14.40
N PHE A 36 9.38 16.23 14.50
CA PHE A 36 10.33 16.56 15.54
C PHE A 36 9.60 17.00 16.82
N GLN A 37 9.93 16.39 17.95
CA GLN A 37 9.46 16.80 19.27
C GLN A 37 10.61 17.48 20.03
N ALA A 38 10.44 18.76 20.36
CA ALA A 38 11.39 19.48 21.21
C ALA A 38 11.39 18.91 22.64
N GLY A 39 12.56 18.96 23.29
CA GLY A 39 12.69 18.66 24.71
C GLY A 39 12.17 19.82 25.57
N ARG A 40 11.70 19.49 26.77
CA ARG A 40 11.00 20.44 27.66
C ARG A 40 11.84 21.65 28.08
N ALA A 41 13.17 21.55 28.04
CA ALA A 41 14.06 22.68 28.33
C ALA A 41 13.87 23.83 27.33
N LEU A 42 13.60 23.52 26.05
CA LEU A 42 13.36 24.51 25.01
C LEU A 42 11.94 25.10 25.08
N ASP A 43 10.95 24.33 25.56
CA ASP A 43 9.58 24.82 25.79
C ASP A 43 9.47 25.78 27.00
N ALA A 44 10.45 25.76 27.91
CA ALA A 44 10.45 26.60 29.12
C ALA A 44 10.91 28.05 28.86
N ASP A 45 11.70 28.29 27.81
CA ASP A 45 12.17 29.64 27.43
C ASP A 45 11.11 30.45 26.64
N ASP A 46 10.09 29.80 26.05
CA ASP A 46 8.96 30.47 25.36
C ASP A 46 7.81 30.89 26.31
N ALA A 47 7.89 30.55 27.60
CA ALA A 47 6.87 30.90 28.59
C ALA A 47 7.22 32.11 29.48
N GLU A 48 8.43 32.67 29.40
CA GLU A 48 8.90 33.80 30.23
C GLU A 48 9.54 34.91 29.38
N SER A 49 8.78 35.45 28.43
CA SER A 49 9.11 36.74 27.79
C SER A 49 7.86 37.47 27.33
N ALA A 50 7.14 38.01 28.30
CA ALA A 50 6.36 39.23 28.08
C ALA A 50 7.23 40.43 28.48
N PRO A 51 7.60 41.31 27.53
CA PRO A 51 7.84 42.70 27.85
C PRO A 51 6.73 43.57 27.27
N ALA A 52 5.96 44.17 28.17
CA ALA A 52 5.23 45.39 27.89
C ALA A 52 6.21 46.56 27.68
N ALA A 53 5.73 47.56 26.92
CA ALA A 53 6.28 48.90 26.69
C ALA A 53 7.37 49.05 25.61
N GLY A 54 7.00 49.75 24.52
CA GLY A 54 7.91 50.21 23.47
C GLY A 54 8.52 51.60 23.75
N PRO A 55 9.42 52.02 22.86
CA PRO A 55 9.47 53.41 22.38
C PRO A 55 9.53 53.42 20.83
N ASP A 56 8.61 54.10 20.16
CA ASP A 56 8.70 55.52 19.77
C ASP A 56 9.98 55.89 18.99
N LEU A 57 9.85 55.91 17.65
CA LEU A 57 10.15 57.03 16.74
C LEU A 57 10.55 56.50 15.35
N ALA A 58 9.56 56.35 14.47
CA ALA A 58 9.76 56.43 13.02
C ALA A 58 9.25 57.80 12.57
N ASP A 59 10.18 58.73 12.38
CA ASP A 59 9.96 60.02 11.75
C ASP A 59 10.14 59.87 10.23
N LEU A 60 9.02 59.68 9.51
CA LEU A 60 8.90 59.84 8.06
C LEU A 60 7.46 60.33 7.74
N PRO A 61 7.28 61.55 7.22
CA PRO A 61 5.97 62.16 6.93
C PRO A 61 5.60 62.00 5.43
N PRO A 62 4.49 62.60 4.95
CA PRO A 62 3.14 62.06 4.95
C PRO A 62 2.63 61.89 3.49
N ASP A 63 1.32 61.68 3.32
CA ASP A 63 0.52 61.89 2.10
C ASP A 63 -0.08 60.62 1.47
N ALA A 64 -1.27 60.26 1.97
CA ALA A 64 -2.39 59.90 1.10
C ALA A 64 -3.72 60.10 1.86
N ASP A 65 -4.46 61.10 1.41
CA ASP A 65 -5.75 61.55 1.91
C ASP A 65 -6.82 60.45 1.94
N THR A 66 -7.60 60.52 3.01
CA THR A 66 -8.92 59.91 3.20
C THR A 66 -9.97 60.61 2.33
N PRO A 67 -10.99 59.91 1.82
CA PRO A 67 -12.26 60.56 1.53
C PRO A 67 -13.38 60.01 2.42
N ALA A 68 -14.05 60.94 3.11
CA ALA A 68 -15.35 60.74 3.71
C ALA A 68 -16.46 60.76 2.64
N SER A 69 -17.43 59.85 2.82
CA SER A 69 -18.87 59.92 2.52
C SER A 69 -19.36 60.63 1.24
N HIS A 70 -19.99 59.88 0.33
CA HIS A 70 -21.18 60.33 -0.43
C HIS A 70 -22.02 59.15 -0.97
N ILE A 71 -23.31 59.44 -1.11
CA ILE A 71 -24.52 58.61 -1.32
C ILE A 71 -24.81 58.39 -2.82
N SER A 72 -25.36 57.23 -3.22
CA SER A 72 -26.67 57.04 -3.93
C SER A 72 -26.77 55.74 -4.77
N ASP A 73 -27.82 54.97 -4.49
CA ASP A 73 -28.74 54.21 -5.36
C ASP A 73 -28.24 53.15 -6.37
N GLN A 74 -28.60 51.87 -6.17
CA GLN A 74 -29.85 51.29 -6.72
C GLN A 74 -30.11 49.84 -6.24
N ASP A 75 -31.35 49.66 -5.75
CA ASP A 75 -32.26 48.50 -5.63
C ASP A 75 -31.75 47.05 -5.45
N PRO A 76 -32.25 46.38 -4.40
CA PRO A 76 -32.92 45.09 -4.56
C PRO A 76 -34.36 45.14 -4.03
N LEU A 77 -35.32 44.86 -4.92
CA LEU A 77 -36.71 44.60 -4.57
C LEU A 77 -36.86 43.24 -3.88
N THR A 78 -37.28 43.28 -2.63
CA THR A 78 -37.98 42.20 -1.93
C THR A 78 -39.48 42.41 -2.11
N GLU A 79 -40.19 41.41 -2.65
CA GLU A 79 -41.63 41.25 -2.47
C GLU A 79 -41.83 40.19 -1.38
N ASP A 80 -42.23 40.65 -0.19
CA ASP A 80 -42.95 39.85 0.78
C ASP A 80 -44.43 39.81 0.35
N ALA A 81 -44.98 38.60 0.26
CA ALA A 81 -46.40 38.36 0.39
C ALA A 81 -46.58 37.18 1.33
N ASP A 82 -47.17 37.50 2.48
CA ASP A 82 -47.68 36.61 3.50
C ASP A 82 -48.50 35.45 2.91
N ASP A 83 -48.34 34.24 3.45
CA ASP A 83 -49.50 33.45 3.85
C ASP A 83 -49.14 32.45 4.96
N ASP A 84 -50.08 32.34 5.87
CA ASP A 84 -50.11 31.59 7.11
C ASP A 84 -49.79 30.08 6.97
N ILE A 85 -49.20 29.50 8.02
CA ILE A 85 -49.85 28.48 8.87
C ILE A 85 -48.84 28.03 9.93
N ALA A 86 -49.14 28.39 11.17
CA ALA A 86 -48.68 27.69 12.34
C ALA A 86 -49.45 26.36 12.48
N GLU A 87 -48.76 25.25 12.69
CA GLU A 87 -49.25 24.25 13.65
C GLU A 87 -48.08 23.50 14.27
N GLU A 88 -47.82 23.89 15.52
CA GLU A 88 -47.14 23.14 16.57
C GLU A 88 -47.81 21.76 16.74
N THR A 89 -47.06 20.73 17.14
CA THR A 89 -47.40 19.83 18.28
C THR A 89 -46.91 18.38 18.09
N ASP A 90 -46.09 17.96 19.05
CA ASP A 90 -45.87 16.64 19.66
C ASP A 90 -45.39 15.39 18.86
N LEU A 91 -44.18 14.94 19.25
CA LEU A 91 -43.92 13.54 19.62
C LEU A 91 -44.38 13.33 21.09
N PRO A 92 -44.67 12.11 21.64
CA PRO A 92 -44.07 10.77 21.37
C PRO A 92 -45.09 9.59 21.56
N PRO A 93 -44.76 8.37 22.08
CA PRO A 93 -43.86 7.28 21.64
C PRO A 93 -44.58 5.91 21.38
N ASP A 94 -43.83 4.98 20.75
CA ASP A 94 -43.77 3.50 20.90
C ASP A 94 -45.05 2.68 21.21
N GLU A 95 -45.43 1.75 20.31
CA GLU A 95 -45.81 0.38 20.71
C GLU A 95 -45.96 -0.59 19.51
N ALA A 96 -45.54 -1.83 19.75
CA ALA A 96 -45.55 -2.96 18.84
C ALA A 96 -46.96 -3.51 18.54
N ALA A 97 -47.22 -3.92 17.29
CA ALA A 97 -48.17 -4.99 16.99
C ALA A 97 -47.96 -5.56 15.57
N SER A 98 -47.78 -6.89 15.55
CA SER A 98 -47.78 -7.85 14.43
C SER A 98 -49.12 -7.99 13.71
N GLU A 99 -49.13 -8.20 12.38
CA GLU A 99 -50.00 -9.10 11.56
C GLU A 99 -49.32 -9.20 10.16
N ASP A 100 -48.78 -10.29 9.60
CA ASP A 100 -49.24 -11.65 9.24
C ASP A 100 -49.64 -11.80 7.74
N HIS A 101 -49.12 -12.89 7.12
CA HIS A 101 -49.37 -13.54 5.80
C HIS A 101 -48.70 -13.09 4.48
N PRO A 102 -48.38 -14.02 3.53
CA PRO A 102 -48.01 -15.44 3.68
C PRO A 102 -46.81 -15.91 2.81
N ALA A 103 -46.35 -17.12 3.12
CA ALA A 103 -45.38 -17.91 2.37
C ALA A 103 -45.94 -18.46 1.04
N GLU A 104 -45.12 -18.48 -0.01
CA GLU A 104 -45.23 -19.45 -1.10
C GLU A 104 -43.85 -20.10 -1.33
N GLU A 105 -43.84 -21.43 -1.27
CA GLU A 105 -42.73 -22.32 -1.58
C GLU A 105 -42.67 -22.61 -3.09
N ASP A 106 -41.42 -22.74 -3.55
CA ASP A 106 -40.94 -23.68 -4.57
C ASP A 106 -41.38 -23.51 -6.04
N THR A 107 -40.46 -22.97 -6.84
CA THR A 107 -40.10 -23.58 -8.13
C THR A 107 -38.70 -23.12 -8.53
N ALA A 108 -37.72 -23.99 -8.25
CA ALA A 108 -36.39 -23.89 -8.84
C ALA A 108 -36.43 -24.34 -10.31
N GLU A 109 -36.46 -23.38 -11.24
CA GLU A 109 -36.14 -23.64 -12.65
C GLU A 109 -34.68 -23.28 -12.94
N ASP A 110 -33.96 -24.31 -13.38
CA ASP A 110 -32.61 -24.33 -13.89
C ASP A 110 -32.50 -23.49 -15.18
N HIS A 111 -31.91 -22.30 -15.07
CA HIS A 111 -31.43 -21.52 -16.20
C HIS A 111 -29.97 -21.12 -15.98
N THR A 112 -29.06 -22.02 -16.36
CA THR A 112 -27.70 -21.63 -16.71
C THR A 112 -27.69 -21.11 -18.16
N PRO A 113 -27.41 -19.82 -18.42
CA PRO A 113 -27.01 -19.43 -19.77
C PRO A 113 -25.59 -19.96 -19.98
N ASP A 114 -25.48 -21.02 -20.76
CA ASP A 114 -24.25 -21.44 -21.43
C ASP A 114 -23.76 -20.30 -22.33
N VAL A 115 -22.92 -19.43 -21.78
CA VAL A 115 -22.13 -18.50 -22.57
C VAL A 115 -20.75 -19.11 -22.70
N ALA A 116 -20.59 -19.98 -23.69
CA ALA A 116 -19.30 -20.32 -24.26
C ALA A 116 -18.57 -18.99 -24.59
N ALA A 117 -17.65 -18.60 -23.71
CA ALA A 117 -16.84 -17.41 -23.88
C ALA A 117 -15.95 -17.63 -25.11
N THR A 118 -16.40 -17.13 -26.25
CA THR A 118 -15.55 -16.91 -27.41
C THR A 118 -14.47 -15.94 -26.95
N ALA A 119 -13.24 -16.44 -26.82
CA ALA A 119 -12.07 -15.58 -26.64
C ALA A 119 -12.11 -14.56 -27.78
N ARG A 120 -12.38 -13.29 -27.46
CA ARG A 120 -12.31 -12.23 -28.46
C ARG A 120 -10.85 -12.18 -28.88
N GLY A 121 -10.58 -12.65 -30.09
CA GLY A 121 -9.27 -12.51 -30.71
C GLY A 121 -8.92 -11.02 -30.71
N LEU A 122 -7.70 -10.72 -30.28
CA LEU A 122 -7.14 -9.39 -30.46
C LEU A 122 -7.09 -9.09 -31.97
N ASP A 123 -7.37 -7.85 -32.37
CA ASP A 123 -7.30 -7.43 -33.77
C ASP A 123 -5.94 -7.84 -34.37
N PRO A 124 -5.90 -8.46 -35.56
CA PRO A 124 -4.66 -8.93 -36.17
C PRO A 124 -3.58 -7.85 -36.24
N ALA A 125 -3.95 -6.59 -36.50
CA ALA A 125 -3.00 -5.48 -36.55
C ALA A 125 -2.31 -5.21 -35.19
N ILE A 126 -3.05 -5.36 -34.08
CA ILE A 126 -2.50 -5.20 -32.74
C ILE A 126 -1.64 -6.41 -32.36
N SER A 127 -2.03 -7.62 -32.79
CA SER A 127 -1.24 -8.82 -32.54
C SER A 127 0.14 -8.78 -33.22
N ASP A 128 0.21 -8.16 -34.39
CA ASP A 128 1.46 -7.98 -35.13
C ASP A 128 2.34 -6.90 -34.47
N ILE A 129 1.75 -5.79 -34.03
CA ILE A 129 2.47 -4.76 -33.26
C ILE A 129 3.03 -5.33 -31.95
N LEU A 130 2.25 -6.14 -31.21
CA LEU A 130 2.71 -6.75 -29.96
C LEU A 130 3.80 -7.80 -30.19
N ARG A 131 3.78 -8.50 -31.33
CA ARG A 131 4.85 -9.42 -31.71
C ARG A 131 6.14 -8.64 -32.02
N GLU A 132 6.04 -7.55 -32.77
CA GLU A 132 7.17 -6.69 -33.10
C GLU A 132 7.77 -6.02 -31.85
N GLU A 133 6.95 -5.53 -30.93
CA GLU A 133 7.42 -4.99 -29.65
C GLU A 133 8.07 -6.06 -28.77
N ALA A 134 7.47 -7.25 -28.69
CA ALA A 134 8.06 -8.37 -27.94
C ALA A 134 9.44 -8.78 -28.49
N GLU A 135 9.60 -8.81 -29.81
CA GLU A 135 10.89 -9.08 -30.46
C GLU A 135 11.90 -7.95 -30.21
N ARG A 136 11.47 -6.70 -30.30
CA ARG A 136 12.30 -5.53 -30.01
C ARG A 136 12.78 -5.54 -28.56
N GLU A 137 11.89 -5.76 -27.60
CA GLU A 137 12.25 -5.82 -26.18
C GLU A 137 13.15 -7.03 -25.88
N ALA A 138 12.90 -8.18 -26.48
CA ALA A 138 13.77 -9.35 -26.36
C ALA A 138 15.19 -9.07 -26.91
N SER A 139 15.29 -8.34 -28.03
CA SER A 139 16.59 -7.95 -28.60
C SER A 139 17.34 -6.95 -27.71
N LEU A 140 16.63 -6.00 -27.09
CA LEU A 140 17.20 -5.06 -26.13
C LEU A 140 17.71 -5.79 -24.89
N ARG A 141 16.91 -6.68 -24.32
CA ARG A 141 17.37 -7.51 -23.19
C ARG A 141 18.54 -8.40 -23.56
N ALA A 142 18.58 -8.97 -24.76
CA ALA A 142 19.72 -9.78 -25.20
C ALA A 142 21.01 -8.95 -25.37
N ALA A 143 20.88 -7.68 -25.79
CA ALA A 143 22.00 -6.75 -25.88
C ALA A 143 22.47 -6.24 -24.50
N GLU A 144 21.55 -5.96 -23.58
CA GLU A 144 21.87 -5.60 -22.19
C GLU A 144 22.44 -6.78 -21.39
N ASN A 145 21.95 -7.98 -21.66
CA ASN A 145 22.45 -9.23 -21.09
C ASN A 145 23.66 -9.78 -21.88
N SER A 146 24.19 -9.01 -22.83
CA SER A 146 25.53 -9.22 -23.34
C SER A 146 26.48 -9.01 -22.17
N PRO A 147 27.37 -9.97 -21.85
CA PRO A 147 28.12 -9.94 -20.61
C PRO A 147 28.92 -8.65 -20.55
N LEU A 148 28.49 -7.73 -19.67
CA LEU A 148 29.35 -6.70 -19.10
C LEU A 148 30.68 -7.38 -18.85
N GLN A 149 31.76 -6.88 -19.47
CA GLN A 149 33.07 -7.52 -19.49
C GLN A 149 33.51 -7.79 -18.04
N THR A 150 33.14 -8.97 -17.53
CA THR A 150 33.65 -9.52 -16.30
C THR A 150 35.10 -9.76 -16.63
N GLN A 151 35.97 -9.00 -15.95
CA GLN A 151 37.40 -9.08 -16.13
C GLN A 151 37.83 -10.51 -15.77
N THR A 152 37.84 -11.38 -16.77
CA THR A 152 38.19 -12.80 -16.76
C THR A 152 39.72 -13.00 -16.70
N ASP A 153 40.45 -11.92 -16.43
CA ASP A 153 41.91 -11.85 -16.38
C ASP A 153 42.49 -12.25 -15.01
N LEU A 154 41.73 -13.02 -14.22
CA LEU A 154 42.32 -14.07 -13.40
C LEU A 154 41.94 -15.37 -14.10
N GLY A 155 42.86 -15.96 -14.87
CA GLY A 155 42.68 -17.19 -15.67
C GLY A 155 42.34 -18.45 -14.84
N LEU A 156 41.22 -18.40 -14.13
CA LEU A 156 40.65 -19.44 -13.29
C LEU A 156 39.47 -20.14 -13.98
N ASP A 157 38.82 -19.47 -14.95
CA ASP A 157 37.72 -20.03 -15.75
C ASP A 157 38.18 -20.86 -16.96
N SER A 158 39.47 -20.81 -17.32
CA SER A 158 40.01 -21.62 -18.43
C SER A 158 40.39 -23.05 -18.02
N LEU A 159 40.10 -23.44 -16.78
CA LEU A 159 40.32 -24.81 -16.31
C LEU A 159 39.00 -25.59 -16.44
N PRO A 160 39.03 -26.82 -16.96
CA PRO A 160 37.85 -27.67 -16.95
C PRO A 160 37.31 -27.77 -15.51
N GLU A 161 35.99 -27.70 -15.34
CA GLU A 161 35.31 -27.68 -14.02
C GLU A 161 35.79 -28.80 -13.08
N GLU A 162 36.21 -29.93 -13.66
CA GLU A 162 36.78 -31.06 -12.94
C GLU A 162 38.08 -30.71 -12.19
N GLU A 163 38.93 -29.86 -12.78
CA GLU A 163 40.24 -29.48 -12.25
C GLU A 163 40.14 -28.38 -11.19
N SER A 164 39.21 -27.43 -11.35
CA SER A 164 38.89 -26.44 -10.31
C SER A 164 38.27 -27.12 -9.08
N ALA A 165 37.35 -28.07 -9.29
CA ALA A 165 36.77 -28.86 -8.22
C ALA A 165 37.82 -29.74 -7.51
N ARG A 166 38.81 -30.27 -8.25
CA ARG A 166 39.90 -31.07 -7.67
C ARG A 166 40.83 -30.22 -6.81
N ARG A 167 41.25 -29.06 -7.29
CA ARG A 167 42.09 -28.13 -6.53
C ARG A 167 41.38 -27.59 -5.28
N ALA A 168 40.08 -27.35 -5.36
CA ALA A 168 39.28 -26.94 -4.20
C ALA A 168 39.23 -28.03 -3.11
N ARG A 169 39.14 -29.31 -3.49
CA ARG A 169 39.21 -30.44 -2.54
C ARG A 169 40.60 -30.54 -1.90
N GLU A 170 41.66 -30.45 -2.70
CA GLU A 170 43.04 -30.49 -2.22
C GLU A 170 43.36 -29.34 -1.25
N ALA A 171 42.89 -28.12 -1.55
CA ALA A 171 43.05 -26.96 -0.66
C ALA A 171 42.36 -27.16 0.68
N ARG A 172 41.15 -27.74 0.69
CA ARG A 172 40.41 -28.05 1.93
C ARG A 172 41.12 -29.13 2.75
N GLU A 173 41.62 -30.18 2.12
CA GLU A 173 42.42 -31.21 2.79
C GLU A 173 43.71 -30.64 3.37
N GLN A 174 44.37 -29.72 2.65
CA GLN A 174 45.58 -29.07 3.14
C GLN A 174 45.30 -28.17 4.35
N MET A 175 44.19 -27.41 4.32
CA MET A 175 43.76 -26.60 5.47
C MET A 175 43.40 -27.46 6.68
N ALA A 176 42.71 -28.59 6.47
CA ALA A 176 42.39 -29.54 7.53
C ALA A 176 43.66 -30.12 8.19
N ARG A 177 44.66 -30.50 7.37
CA ARG A 177 45.96 -30.98 7.88
C ARG A 177 46.73 -29.91 8.64
N MET A 178 46.72 -28.67 8.18
CA MET A 178 47.39 -27.55 8.84
C MET A 178 46.77 -27.21 10.20
N ARG A 179 45.45 -27.41 10.32
CA ARG A 179 44.71 -27.19 11.56
C ARG A 179 44.66 -28.44 12.46
N GLY A 180 45.15 -29.57 11.97
CA GLY A 180 45.35 -30.81 12.73
C GLY A 180 44.10 -31.68 12.84
N GLU A 181 43.08 -31.42 12.01
CA GLU A 181 41.87 -32.25 11.97
C GLU A 181 41.93 -33.32 10.87
N ASP A 182 41.27 -34.44 11.13
CA ASP A 182 41.13 -35.53 10.17
C ASP A 182 40.04 -35.17 9.13
N PRO A 183 40.36 -35.12 7.82
CA PRO A 183 39.43 -34.67 6.78
C PRO A 183 38.14 -35.52 6.71
N GLN A 184 38.21 -36.80 7.08
CA GLN A 184 37.04 -37.68 7.13
C GLN A 184 36.07 -37.27 8.25
N GLN A 185 36.60 -36.83 9.40
CA GLN A 185 35.80 -36.44 10.56
C GLN A 185 35.17 -35.06 10.38
N LEU A 186 35.84 -34.15 9.66
CA LEU A 186 35.27 -32.84 9.31
C LEU A 186 34.09 -32.97 8.35
N ALA A 187 34.16 -33.86 7.36
CA ALA A 187 33.08 -34.09 6.41
C ALA A 187 31.82 -34.62 7.10
N THR A 188 31.98 -35.56 8.06
CA THR A 188 30.86 -36.08 8.87
C THR A 188 30.35 -35.03 9.86
N ALA A 189 31.25 -34.31 10.53
CA ALA A 189 30.89 -33.28 11.50
C ALA A 189 30.21 -32.07 10.85
N GLU A 190 30.56 -31.68 9.62
CA GLU A 190 29.88 -30.58 8.92
C GLU A 190 28.45 -30.95 8.52
N THR A 191 28.21 -32.19 8.09
CA THR A 191 26.84 -32.69 7.83
C THR A 191 26.00 -32.84 9.10
N GLU A 192 26.63 -33.09 10.25
CA GLU A 192 25.96 -33.24 11.54
C GLU A 192 25.72 -31.88 12.23
N SER A 193 26.70 -30.97 12.15
CA SER A 193 26.64 -29.58 12.62
C SER A 193 25.59 -28.75 11.86
N ARG A 194 25.47 -28.91 10.53
CA ARG A 194 24.37 -28.30 9.75
C ARG A 194 22.98 -28.81 10.16
N ARG A 195 22.87 -30.03 10.70
CA ARG A 195 21.62 -30.57 11.25
C ARG A 195 21.32 -30.11 12.68
N GLY A 196 22.32 -29.61 13.41
CA GLY A 196 22.22 -29.31 14.84
C GLY A 196 22.22 -27.82 15.24
N LEU A 197 22.65 -26.91 14.35
CA LEU A 197 22.84 -25.48 14.70
C LEU A 197 21.70 -24.53 14.30
N LEU A 198 20.69 -25.03 13.60
CA LEU A 198 19.51 -24.26 13.24
C LEU A 198 18.27 -25.11 13.57
N PRO A 199 17.27 -24.57 14.28
CA PRO A 199 15.96 -25.22 14.36
C PRO A 199 15.52 -25.65 12.95
N ASN A 200 15.25 -26.95 12.74
CA ASN A 200 14.99 -27.48 11.41
C ASN A 200 13.72 -26.81 10.83
N ILE A 201 13.87 -26.07 9.73
CA ILE A 201 12.75 -25.41 9.04
C ILE A 201 11.69 -26.42 8.58
N ASP A 202 12.09 -27.68 8.38
CA ASP A 202 11.21 -28.81 8.05
C ASP A 202 10.41 -29.32 9.25
N GLU A 203 10.94 -29.18 10.47
CA GLU A 203 10.23 -29.50 11.71
C GLU A 203 9.20 -28.41 12.04
N ILE A 204 9.55 -27.15 11.79
CA ILE A 204 8.62 -26.02 11.94
C ILE A 204 7.48 -26.10 10.90
N ASN A 205 7.76 -26.49 9.65
CA ASN A 205 6.70 -26.66 8.65
C ASN A 205 5.87 -27.93 8.87
N SER A 206 6.47 -29.01 9.38
CA SER A 206 5.73 -30.25 9.65
C SER A 206 4.88 -30.15 10.90
N THR A 207 5.28 -29.39 11.93
CA THR A 207 4.41 -29.10 13.09
C THR A 207 3.23 -28.20 12.72
N LEU A 208 3.39 -27.31 11.73
CA LEU A 208 2.30 -26.49 11.19
C LEU A 208 1.38 -27.26 10.22
N ARG A 209 1.84 -28.35 9.60
CA ARG A 209 1.05 -29.17 8.65
C ARG A 209 0.45 -30.43 9.29
N SER A 210 1.04 -30.95 10.36
CA SER A 210 0.58 -32.19 11.02
C SER A 210 -0.54 -31.97 12.04
N GLY A 211 -0.99 -30.73 12.25
CA GLY A 211 -2.21 -30.40 12.99
C GLY A 211 -3.51 -30.64 12.21
N GLU A 212 -3.43 -30.90 10.90
CA GLU A 212 -4.58 -31.20 10.04
C GLU A 212 -4.34 -32.51 9.29
N GLY A 213 -4.91 -33.60 9.82
CA GLY A 213 -5.06 -34.87 9.10
C GLY A 213 -4.16 -36.00 9.59
N ALA A 214 -4.40 -36.48 10.81
CA ALA A 214 -3.96 -37.80 11.21
C ALA A 214 -4.73 -38.87 10.42
N ALA A 215 -4.05 -39.57 9.52
CA ALA A 215 -4.43 -40.92 9.09
C ALA A 215 -3.18 -41.69 8.61
N ALA A 216 -2.85 -42.76 9.34
CA ALA A 216 -1.72 -43.66 9.12
C ALA A 216 -1.88 -44.49 7.81
N PRO A 217 -0.79 -45.11 7.30
CA PRO A 217 -0.75 -45.69 5.96
C PRO A 217 -1.28 -47.14 5.94
N ILE A 218 -2.13 -47.45 4.95
CA ILE A 218 -2.47 -48.82 4.54
C ILE A 218 -2.38 -48.83 3.00
N ALA A 219 -1.53 -49.73 2.46
CA ALA A 219 -1.43 -50.31 1.10
C ALA A 219 -1.89 -49.49 -0.14
N PRO A 220 -1.20 -49.61 -1.30
CA PRO A 220 -1.39 -48.67 -2.41
C PRO A 220 -2.78 -48.85 -3.05
N PRO A 221 -3.60 -47.79 -3.14
CA PRO A 221 -4.73 -47.83 -4.05
C PRO A 221 -4.21 -47.46 -5.44
N MET A 222 -4.36 -48.41 -6.37
CA MET A 222 -4.49 -48.09 -7.78
C MET A 222 -5.68 -47.12 -7.93
N ASP A 223 -5.56 -46.20 -8.88
CA ASP A 223 -6.47 -45.06 -9.16
C ASP A 223 -6.31 -43.82 -8.26
N ALA A 224 -5.15 -43.20 -8.34
CA ALA A 224 -4.96 -41.83 -7.87
C ALA A 224 -5.66 -40.84 -8.83
N ALA A 225 -6.82 -40.32 -8.42
CA ALA A 225 -7.45 -39.16 -9.06
C ALA A 225 -6.48 -37.96 -9.06
N PRO A 226 -6.42 -37.15 -10.14
CA PRO A 226 -5.43 -36.09 -10.25
C PRO A 226 -5.63 -35.05 -9.12
N PRO A 227 -4.54 -34.51 -8.55
CA PRO A 227 -4.63 -33.55 -7.47
C PRO A 227 -5.37 -32.30 -7.96
N LYS A 228 -6.48 -31.96 -7.28
CA LYS A 228 -7.24 -30.74 -7.56
C LYS A 228 -6.35 -29.54 -7.24
N LYS A 229 -5.79 -28.91 -8.28
CA LYS A 229 -5.01 -27.67 -8.17
C LYS A 229 -5.87 -26.60 -7.49
N LYS A 230 -5.43 -26.12 -6.33
CA LYS A 230 -6.02 -24.95 -5.63
C LYS A 230 -5.73 -23.68 -6.46
N ARG A 231 -6.60 -23.37 -7.42
CA ARG A 231 -6.48 -22.21 -8.35
C ARG A 231 -7.35 -21.03 -7.90
N ASN A 232 -7.42 -20.79 -6.60
CA ASN A 232 -8.39 -19.86 -6.02
C ASN A 232 -7.76 -18.46 -5.77
N PHE A 233 -6.46 -18.37 -5.49
CA PHE A 233 -5.78 -17.10 -5.24
C PHE A 233 -5.61 -16.24 -6.51
N ALA A 234 -5.13 -16.84 -7.61
CA ALA A 234 -4.94 -16.12 -8.87
C ALA A 234 -6.26 -15.57 -9.46
N ARG A 235 -7.39 -16.25 -9.22
CA ARG A 235 -8.71 -15.76 -9.63
C ARG A 235 -9.16 -14.55 -8.81
N GLY A 236 -8.89 -14.54 -7.50
CA GLY A 236 -9.18 -13.39 -6.64
C GLY A 236 -8.34 -12.17 -7.03
N PHE A 237 -7.04 -12.36 -7.27
CA PHE A 237 -6.16 -11.28 -7.73
C PHE A 237 -6.57 -10.75 -9.11
N ALA A 238 -6.90 -11.63 -10.07
CA ALA A 238 -7.41 -11.21 -11.38
C ALA A 238 -8.74 -10.44 -11.26
N PHE A 239 -9.64 -10.86 -10.38
CA PHE A 239 -10.88 -10.13 -10.12
C PHE A 239 -10.64 -8.76 -9.48
N ALA A 240 -9.71 -8.66 -8.54
CA ALA A 240 -9.31 -7.38 -7.95
C ALA A 240 -8.71 -6.42 -8.99
N LEU A 241 -7.86 -6.93 -9.90
CA LEU A 241 -7.34 -6.15 -11.02
C LEU A 241 -8.44 -5.68 -11.97
N LEU A 242 -9.42 -6.53 -12.27
CA LEU A 242 -10.57 -6.14 -13.08
C LEU A 242 -11.40 -5.04 -12.41
N ILE A 243 -11.62 -5.12 -11.09
CA ILE A 243 -12.31 -4.05 -10.34
C ILE A 243 -11.48 -2.76 -10.37
N ALA A 244 -10.17 -2.83 -10.14
CA ALA A 244 -9.30 -1.66 -10.19
C ALA A 244 -9.34 -0.98 -11.57
N LEU A 245 -9.32 -1.77 -12.64
CA LEU A 245 -9.44 -1.27 -14.01
C LEU A 245 -10.83 -0.66 -14.27
N ALA A 246 -11.91 -1.26 -13.76
CA ALA A 246 -13.25 -0.70 -13.86
C ALA A 246 -13.37 0.63 -13.10
N LEU A 247 -12.78 0.75 -11.92
CA LEU A 247 -12.74 1.98 -11.13
C LEU A 247 -11.91 3.08 -11.80
N ALA A 248 -10.79 2.72 -12.44
CA ALA A 248 -10.00 3.64 -13.25
C ALA A 248 -10.79 4.14 -14.47
N MET A 249 -11.50 3.23 -15.16
CA MET A 249 -12.36 3.60 -16.28
C MET A 249 -13.52 4.49 -15.84
N ALA A 250 -14.10 4.23 -14.66
CA ALA A 250 -15.14 5.08 -14.07
C ALA A 250 -14.63 6.47 -13.66
N TYR A 251 -13.37 6.59 -13.23
CA TYR A 251 -12.72 7.88 -12.95
C TYR A 251 -12.52 8.69 -14.24
N ASP A 252 -11.95 8.09 -15.28
CA ASP A 252 -11.69 8.75 -16.57
C ASP A 252 -13.00 9.18 -17.27
N ASN A 253 -14.03 8.34 -17.17
CA ASN A 253 -15.35 8.59 -17.76
C ASN A 253 -16.36 9.20 -16.79
N ALA A 254 -15.93 9.68 -15.61
CA ALA A 254 -16.81 10.28 -14.61
C ALA A 254 -17.78 11.35 -15.19
N PRO A 255 -17.34 12.33 -16.01
CA PRO A 255 -18.24 13.33 -16.57
C PRO A 255 -19.23 12.75 -17.59
N LEU A 256 -18.86 11.68 -18.29
CA LEU A 256 -19.75 10.98 -19.23
C LEU A 256 -20.84 10.19 -18.48
N ILE A 257 -20.47 9.57 -17.36
CA ILE A 257 -21.39 8.79 -16.52
C ILE A 257 -22.39 9.72 -15.82
N ALA A 258 -21.94 10.86 -15.29
CA ALA A 258 -22.80 11.86 -14.66
C ALA A 258 -23.87 12.41 -15.62
N GLN A 259 -23.52 12.61 -16.90
CA GLN A 259 -24.48 13.04 -17.92
C GLN A 259 -25.55 12.01 -18.24
N LYS A 260 -25.23 10.71 -18.14
CA LYS A 260 -26.18 9.63 -18.45
C LYS A 260 -27.00 9.21 -17.24
N LEU A 261 -26.40 9.23 -16.05
CA LEU A 261 -27.01 8.90 -14.77
C LEU A 261 -26.79 10.06 -13.78
N PRO A 262 -27.68 11.07 -13.76
CA PRO A 262 -27.53 12.22 -12.86
C PRO A 262 -27.62 11.82 -11.37
N GLN A 263 -28.30 10.72 -11.06
CA GLN A 263 -28.37 10.15 -9.71
C GLN A 263 -27.03 9.60 -9.18
N ALA A 264 -26.06 9.31 -10.05
CA ALA A 264 -24.75 8.81 -9.67
C ALA A 264 -23.73 9.94 -9.40
N ASP A 265 -24.05 11.18 -9.77
CA ASP A 265 -23.18 12.34 -9.68
C ASP A 265 -22.61 12.62 -8.26
N PRO A 266 -23.39 12.59 -7.15
CA PRO A 266 -22.83 12.83 -5.82
C PRO A 266 -21.84 11.74 -5.38
N TYR A 267 -22.02 10.50 -5.84
CA TYR A 267 -21.10 9.39 -5.52
C TYR A 267 -19.83 9.46 -6.36
N LEU A 268 -19.96 9.78 -7.64
CA LEU A 268 -18.83 9.91 -8.56
C LEU A 268 -17.94 11.10 -8.19
N SER A 269 -18.53 12.25 -7.87
CA SER A 269 -17.78 13.44 -7.43
C SER A 269 -16.99 13.17 -6.15
N THR A 270 -17.60 12.49 -5.16
CA THR A 270 -16.91 12.09 -3.93
C THR A 270 -15.75 11.13 -4.22
N TYR A 271 -15.93 10.18 -5.12
CA TYR A 271 -14.88 9.24 -5.53
C TYR A 271 -13.72 9.96 -6.24
N VAL A 272 -14.02 10.79 -7.25
CA VAL A 272 -13.04 11.57 -8.01
C VAL A 272 -12.24 12.49 -7.07
N ALA A 273 -12.91 13.20 -6.16
CA ALA A 273 -12.25 14.08 -5.19
C ALA A 273 -11.24 13.33 -4.30
N LYS A 274 -11.56 12.11 -3.85
CA LYS A 274 -10.63 11.27 -3.08
C LYS A 274 -9.43 10.83 -3.90
N VAL A 275 -9.66 10.42 -5.16
CA VAL A 275 -8.57 10.02 -6.06
C VAL A 275 -7.66 11.21 -6.37
N ASP A 276 -8.22 12.39 -6.60
CA ASP A 276 -7.46 13.63 -6.85
C ASP A 276 -6.65 14.04 -5.63
N ALA A 277 -7.25 13.99 -4.43
CA ALA A 277 -6.54 14.24 -3.19
C ALA A 277 -5.36 13.28 -2.99
N ALA A 278 -5.56 11.99 -3.27
CA ALA A 278 -4.49 10.99 -3.19
C ALA A 278 -3.39 11.23 -4.23
N ARG A 279 -3.75 11.64 -5.45
CA ARG A 279 -2.80 11.98 -6.52
C ARG A 279 -1.95 13.20 -6.16
N LEU A 280 -2.60 14.26 -5.67
CA LEU A 280 -1.91 15.48 -5.24
C LEU A 280 -1.01 15.19 -4.04
N TRP A 281 -1.48 14.41 -3.06
CA TRP A 281 -0.64 13.96 -1.95
C TRP A 281 0.60 13.21 -2.45
N LEU A 282 0.46 12.28 -3.39
CA LEU A 282 1.59 11.55 -3.97
C LEU A 282 2.57 12.50 -4.69
N ASP A 283 2.06 13.45 -5.48
CA ASP A 283 2.89 14.46 -6.18
C ASP A 283 3.65 15.34 -5.19
N THR A 284 3.03 15.77 -4.08
CA THR A 284 3.73 16.53 -3.03
C THR A 284 4.86 15.75 -2.40
N GLN A 285 4.65 14.45 -2.13
CA GLN A 285 5.70 13.59 -1.56
C GLN A 285 6.86 13.40 -2.54
N VAL A 286 6.56 13.11 -3.81
CA VAL A 286 7.60 12.95 -4.85
C VAL A 286 8.40 14.25 -4.98
N ARG A 287 7.75 15.42 -5.01
CA ARG A 287 8.44 16.71 -5.07
C ARG A 287 9.35 16.95 -3.87
N ALA A 288 8.87 16.66 -2.66
CA ALA A 288 9.66 16.80 -1.45
C ALA A 288 10.97 15.99 -1.51
N PHE A 289 10.94 14.77 -2.07
CA PHE A 289 12.15 13.97 -2.28
C PHE A 289 13.06 14.53 -3.38
N THR A 290 12.50 15.07 -4.47
CA THR A 290 13.31 15.61 -5.58
C THR A 290 13.99 16.95 -5.29
N VAL A 291 13.42 17.78 -4.41
CA VAL A 291 14.00 19.09 -4.03
C VAL A 291 15.17 18.93 -3.04
N GLN A 292 15.33 17.74 -2.44
CA GLN A 292 16.33 17.47 -1.41
C GLN A 292 17.65 16.87 -1.96
N GLN A 293 17.75 16.62 -3.27
CA GLN A 293 18.98 16.22 -3.97
C GLN A 293 19.54 17.39 -4.79
#